data_AF-A0A525KUT7-F1
#
_entry.id   AF-A0A525KUT7-F1
#
_cell.length_a   1.000
_cell.length_b   1.000
_cell.length_c   1.000
_cell.angle_alpha   90.00
_cell.angle_beta   90.00
_cell.angle_gamma   90.00
#
_symmetry.space_group_name_H-M   'P 1'
#
loop_
_entity.id
_entity.type
_entity.pdbx_description
1 polymer ?
#
loop_
_entity_poly.entity_id
_entity_poly.type
_entity_poly.pdbx_seq_one_letter_code
_entity_poly.pdbx_strand_id
1 'polypeptide(L)'
;MTAVIRSGRPPFQRANRLTRMTASWLIQVGIMNRCMLSPRQLRRAADPAASRGATLGPSGTHGHGGASCGRKLQQGTPMDAVVISRIEAAQLEAAPIRPEWIRAGQPIARCAELSRAGDGQAMSAVWDCTAGEFDWTFGGDETVHILEGEVVVETEAGPRTLRPGDVALFRAGSTCRWRVPVYVKKLAFCREPLPKAALLAIKAVRKAKRMLRGGRGSQPAGALAGAAAT
;
A
#
# COMPACT_ATOMS: atom_id res chain seq x y z
N MET A 1 0.97 27.73 76.41
CA MET A 1 2.41 27.69 76.08
C MET A 1 2.56 26.85 74.81
N THR A 2 2.45 27.47 73.63
CA THR A 2 3.55 27.99 72.77
C THR A 2 4.19 26.87 71.95
N ALA A 3 3.71 26.66 70.71
CA ALA A 3 4.41 26.91 69.42
C ALA A 3 5.28 25.69 68.98
N VAL A 4 5.56 25.38 67.70
CA VAL A 4 5.92 26.22 66.55
C VAL A 4 5.60 25.45 65.26
N ILE A 5 5.02 26.16 64.29
CA ILE A 5 4.85 25.78 62.89
C ILE A 5 6.21 25.88 62.17
N ARG A 6 6.62 24.84 61.42
CA ARG A 6 7.66 24.97 60.39
C ARG A 6 7.08 24.63 59.01
N SER A 7 7.07 25.67 58.19
CA SER A 7 6.73 25.71 56.77
C SER A 7 7.88 25.16 55.91
N GLY A 8 7.54 24.45 54.84
CA GLY A 8 8.48 24.03 53.79
C GLY A 8 7.74 23.81 52.48
N ARG A 9 7.60 24.88 51.67
CA ARG A 9 7.18 24.82 50.26
C ARG A 9 8.39 24.45 49.40
N PRO A 10 8.25 23.64 48.33
CA PRO A 10 9.17 23.67 47.20
C PRO A 10 8.72 24.71 46.15
N PRO A 11 9.66 25.19 45.31
CA PRO A 11 9.54 26.47 44.62
C PRO A 11 8.73 26.43 43.32
N PHE A 12 8.00 27.52 43.11
CA PHE A 12 7.39 27.94 41.84
C PHE A 12 8.19 29.12 41.29
N GLN A 13 8.85 28.93 40.14
CA GLN A 13 9.32 29.98 39.22
C GLN A 13 9.53 29.31 37.85
N ARG A 14 9.19 29.89 36.70
CA ARG A 14 8.43 31.09 36.38
C ARG A 14 7.98 30.89 34.92
N ALA A 15 6.73 31.26 34.63
CA ALA A 15 6.22 31.34 33.27
C ALA A 15 7.07 32.30 32.42
N ASN A 16 7.29 31.95 31.15
CA ASN A 16 7.43 32.97 30.12
C ASN A 16 6.30 32.78 29.11
N ARG A 17 5.54 33.86 28.93
CA ARG A 17 4.32 33.93 28.11
C ARG A 17 4.64 34.80 26.90
N LEU A 18 4.02 34.44 25.78
CA LEU A 18 3.67 35.29 24.62
C LEU A 18 4.73 35.53 23.54
N THR A 19 4.57 34.84 22.42
CA THR A 19 4.20 35.45 21.11
C THR A 19 3.58 34.33 20.26
N ARG A 20 2.26 34.28 20.05
CA ARG A 20 1.52 34.80 18.88
C ARG A 20 2.18 34.50 17.52
N MET A 21 1.36 33.94 16.61
CA MET A 21 1.55 33.82 15.14
C MET A 21 2.50 32.68 14.72
N THR A 22 2.18 31.77 13.80
CA THR A 22 1.13 31.64 12.78
C THR A 22 0.87 30.15 12.50
N ALA A 23 -0.30 29.87 11.93
CA ALA A 23 -0.64 28.61 11.30
C ALA A 23 0.45 28.15 10.30
N SER A 24 1.17 27.07 10.63
CA SER A 24 1.93 26.27 9.65
C SER A 24 2.43 24.97 10.29
N TRP A 25 1.53 24.04 10.61
CA TRP A 25 1.90 22.63 10.81
C TRP A 25 0.74 21.67 10.48
N LEU A 26 -0.04 22.04 9.46
CA LEU A 26 -1.03 21.19 8.78
C LEU A 26 -0.53 20.74 7.39
N ILE A 27 0.78 20.74 7.16
CA ILE A 27 1.41 20.30 5.91
C ILE A 27 2.59 19.38 6.26
N GLN A 28 2.30 18.16 6.73
CA GLN A 28 3.23 17.02 6.60
C GLN A 28 2.58 15.65 6.89
N VAL A 29 1.29 15.59 7.23
CA VAL A 29 0.53 14.32 7.36
C VAL A 29 -0.55 14.23 6.28
N GLY A 30 -0.17 14.60 5.05
CA GLY A 30 -1.06 14.72 3.89
C GLY A 30 -0.42 14.25 2.57
N ILE A 31 0.59 13.38 2.64
CA ILE A 31 1.22 12.77 1.45
C ILE A 31 0.95 11.27 1.49
N MET A 32 -0.31 10.90 1.23
CA MET A 32 -0.66 9.72 0.43
C MET A 32 -2.13 9.72 0.00
N ASN A 33 -2.69 10.91 -0.25
CA ASN A 33 -4.01 11.07 -0.86
C ASN A 33 -4.02 12.11 -2.00
N ARG A 34 -2.87 12.32 -2.66
CA ARG A 34 -2.76 13.27 -3.78
C ARG A 34 -1.92 12.72 -4.92
N CYS A 35 -2.51 11.78 -5.66
CA CYS A 35 -2.18 11.53 -7.05
C CYS A 35 -3.51 11.45 -7.80
N MET A 36 -3.98 12.60 -8.32
CA MET A 36 -4.82 12.79 -9.51
C MET A 36 -5.63 14.10 -9.43
N LEU A 37 -4.98 15.23 -9.72
CA LEU A 37 -5.66 16.41 -10.27
C LEU A 37 -4.81 16.96 -11.43
N SER A 38 -5.46 17.19 -12.56
CA SER A 38 -4.87 17.70 -13.81
C SER A 38 -4.65 19.24 -13.74
N PRO A 39 -3.61 19.79 -14.40
CA PRO A 39 -3.32 21.24 -14.44
C PRO A 39 -4.47 22.13 -14.95
N ARG A 40 -5.47 21.56 -15.65
CA ARG A 40 -6.65 22.30 -16.13
C ARG A 40 -7.66 22.66 -15.03
N GLN A 41 -7.59 22.03 -13.85
CA GLN A 41 -8.52 22.27 -12.74
C GLN A 41 -8.04 23.39 -11.80
N LEU A 42 -6.74 23.75 -11.85
CA LEU A 42 -6.14 24.76 -10.98
C LEU A 42 -6.40 26.22 -11.42
N ARG A 43 -6.87 26.46 -12.65
CA ARG A 43 -7.23 27.82 -13.11
C ARG A 43 -8.66 28.25 -12.78
N ARG A 44 -9.51 27.34 -12.29
CA ARG A 44 -10.92 27.62 -12.01
C ARG A 44 -11.20 28.06 -10.56
N ALA A 45 -10.20 28.03 -9.69
CA ALA A 45 -10.35 28.31 -8.26
C ALA A 45 -9.93 29.75 -7.85
N ALA A 46 -9.69 30.64 -8.81
CA ALA A 46 -9.13 31.98 -8.55
C ALA A 46 -10.09 33.17 -8.79
N ASP A 47 -11.36 32.95 -9.15
CA ASP A 47 -12.32 34.04 -9.38
C ASP A 47 -13.56 33.93 -8.45
N PRO A 48 -13.77 34.86 -7.50
CA PRO A 48 -14.96 34.91 -6.68
C PRO A 48 -15.93 35.98 -7.22
N ALA A 49 -16.61 35.70 -8.34
CA ALA A 49 -17.81 36.45 -8.74
C ALA A 49 -18.54 35.73 -9.89
N ALA A 50 -19.67 35.08 -9.58
CA ALA A 50 -20.88 35.02 -10.42
C ALA A 50 -21.83 33.92 -9.91
N SER A 51 -22.81 34.34 -9.12
CA SER A 51 -24.06 33.61 -8.94
C SER A 51 -24.90 33.69 -10.23
N ARG A 52 -25.34 32.54 -10.76
CA ARG A 52 -26.73 32.23 -11.19
C ARG A 52 -26.77 31.02 -12.14
N GLY A 53 -27.53 30.01 -11.72
CA GLY A 53 -28.31 29.05 -12.52
C GLY A 53 -27.66 28.31 -13.69
N ALA A 54 -27.45 26.99 -13.53
CA ALA A 54 -27.83 25.98 -14.51
C ALA A 54 -27.48 24.57 -14.00
N THR A 55 -28.46 23.68 -14.10
CA THR A 55 -28.44 22.22 -13.96
C THR A 55 -27.36 21.59 -14.84
N LEU A 56 -26.60 20.60 -14.32
CA LEU A 56 -26.06 19.41 -15.00
C LEU A 56 -25.12 18.63 -14.04
N GLY A 57 -25.18 17.29 -14.09
CA GLY A 57 -24.83 16.35 -13.02
C GLY A 57 -23.36 16.21 -12.62
N PRO A 58 -23.04 15.44 -11.57
CA PRO A 58 -21.66 15.30 -11.14
C PRO A 58 -20.98 14.15 -11.89
N SER A 59 -20.00 14.56 -12.69
CA SER A 59 -18.87 13.78 -13.15
C SER A 59 -18.07 13.25 -11.96
N GLY A 60 -18.11 11.92 -11.77
CA GLY A 60 -17.32 11.21 -10.77
C GLY A 60 -15.85 11.17 -11.12
N THR A 61 -15.02 11.83 -10.31
CA THR A 61 -13.56 11.74 -10.38
C THR A 61 -13.11 10.38 -9.83
N HIS A 62 -12.12 9.78 -10.50
CA HIS A 62 -11.71 8.38 -10.31
C HIS A 62 -10.97 8.17 -8.99
N GLY A 63 -11.61 7.51 -8.03
CA GLY A 63 -10.98 6.96 -6.83
C GLY A 63 -10.32 5.61 -7.15
N HIS A 64 -9.00 5.53 -6.96
CA HIS A 64 -8.26 4.26 -6.92
C HIS A 64 -8.46 3.62 -5.55
N GLY A 65 -9.06 2.43 -5.50
CA GLY A 65 -9.33 1.78 -4.23
C GLY A 65 -9.68 0.31 -4.39
N GLY A 66 -8.67 -0.56 -4.36
CA GLY A 66 -8.87 -1.96 -3.97
C GLY A 66 -9.31 -2.01 -2.52
N ALA A 67 -10.00 -3.09 -2.10
CA ALA A 67 -10.39 -3.25 -0.70
C ALA A 67 -9.14 -3.35 0.17
N SER A 68 -8.73 -2.22 0.76
CA SER A 68 -7.77 -2.28 1.85
C SER A 68 -8.50 -2.89 3.03
N CYS A 69 -8.03 -4.04 3.53
CA CYS A 69 -8.26 -4.38 4.93
C CYS A 69 -7.94 -3.12 5.74
N GLY A 70 -8.93 -2.60 6.46
CA GLY A 70 -8.87 -1.27 7.05
C GLY A 70 -7.54 -1.05 7.76
N ARG A 71 -6.84 0.04 7.41
CA ARG A 71 -5.59 0.44 8.06
C ARG A 71 -5.90 0.86 9.50
N LYS A 72 -5.98 -0.09 10.43
CA LYS A 72 -5.89 0.24 11.86
C LYS A 72 -4.44 0.68 12.11
N LEU A 73 -4.27 1.93 12.51
CA LEU A 73 -3.00 2.46 13.03
C LEU A 73 -2.66 1.67 14.30
N GLN A 74 -1.99 0.53 14.17
CA GLN A 74 -1.37 -0.13 15.31
C GLN A 74 -0.11 0.66 15.65
N GLN A 75 -0.23 1.56 16.63
CA GLN A 75 0.90 2.26 17.20
C GLN A 75 1.73 1.26 18.01
N GLY A 76 2.98 1.03 17.57
CA GLY A 76 4.09 0.70 18.47
C GLY A 76 4.11 -0.69 19.11
N THR A 77 3.72 -1.76 18.39
CA THR A 77 4.17 -3.10 18.78
C THR A 77 5.66 -3.21 18.44
N PRO A 78 6.55 -3.67 19.35
CA PRO A 78 7.93 -3.99 18.97
C PRO A 78 7.91 -4.96 17.79
N MET A 79 8.79 -4.72 16.81
CA MET A 79 8.89 -5.54 15.61
C MET A 79 9.45 -6.91 16.01
N ASP A 80 8.54 -7.85 16.29
CA ASP A 80 8.92 -9.24 16.51
C ASP A 80 9.61 -9.79 15.26
N ALA A 81 10.69 -10.54 15.46
CA ALA A 81 11.45 -11.15 14.37
C ALA A 81 10.59 -12.14 13.56
N VAL A 82 9.52 -12.68 14.16
CA VAL A 82 8.60 -13.63 13.55
C VAL A 82 7.16 -13.23 13.88
N VAL A 83 6.35 -13.03 12.84
CA VAL A 83 4.90 -12.84 12.97
C VAL A 83 4.21 -14.12 12.52
N ILE A 84 3.48 -14.77 13.43
CA ILE A 84 2.76 -16.03 13.17
C ILE A 84 1.27 -15.75 13.16
N SER A 85 0.60 -16.13 12.08
CA SER A 85 -0.85 -16.00 11.93
C SER A 85 -1.46 -17.31 11.46
N ARG A 86 -2.64 -17.64 11.99
CA ARG A 86 -3.42 -18.83 11.61
C ARG A 86 -4.66 -18.39 10.85
N ILE A 87 -4.81 -18.87 9.62
CA ILE A 87 -5.91 -18.46 8.73
C ILE A 87 -7.27 -18.87 9.31
N GLU A 88 -7.33 -20.03 9.95
CA GLU A 88 -8.53 -20.60 10.55
C GLU A 88 -8.98 -19.82 11.78
N ALA A 89 -8.05 -19.18 12.49
CA ALA A 89 -8.33 -18.37 13.68
C ALA A 89 -8.50 -16.88 13.36
N ALA A 90 -8.32 -16.47 12.09
CA ALA A 90 -8.38 -15.07 11.69
C ALA A 90 -9.83 -14.54 11.80
N GLN A 91 -9.98 -13.42 12.51
CA GLN A 91 -11.27 -12.75 12.65
C GLN A 91 -11.52 -11.85 11.44
N LEU A 92 -12.37 -12.32 10.52
CA LEU A 92 -12.75 -11.60 9.31
C LEU A 92 -13.67 -10.43 9.65
N GLU A 93 -13.21 -9.20 9.37
CA GLU A 93 -14.01 -7.98 9.48
C GLU A 93 -14.66 -7.64 8.12
N ALA A 94 -15.80 -6.93 8.16
CA ALA A 94 -16.49 -6.50 6.94
C ALA A 94 -15.58 -5.63 6.06
N ALA A 95 -15.45 -6.00 4.78
CA ALA A 95 -14.64 -5.32 3.79
C ALA A 95 -15.47 -5.09 2.52
N PRO A 96 -16.50 -4.22 2.57
CA PRO A 96 -17.49 -4.10 1.50
C PRO A 96 -16.86 -3.69 0.17
N ILE A 97 -17.34 -4.32 -0.90
CA ILE A 97 -16.97 -3.96 -2.28
C ILE A 97 -17.62 -2.61 -2.61
N ARG A 98 -16.86 -1.76 -3.31
CA ARG A 98 -17.36 -0.48 -3.80
C ARG A 98 -18.62 -0.68 -4.65
N PRO A 99 -19.75 -0.03 -4.37
CA PRO A 99 -20.99 -0.23 -5.13
C PRO A 99 -20.84 -0.06 -6.65
N GLU A 100 -20.02 0.91 -7.07
CA GLU A 100 -19.73 1.20 -8.49
C GLU A 100 -18.94 0.08 -9.20
N TRP A 101 -18.36 -0.86 -8.45
CA TRP A 101 -17.67 -2.02 -9.00
C TRP A 101 -18.61 -3.21 -9.18
N ILE A 102 -19.72 -3.26 -8.45
CA ILE A 102 -20.66 -4.38 -8.48
C ILE A 102 -21.42 -4.35 -9.82
N ARG A 103 -21.43 -5.49 -10.50
CA ARG A 103 -22.12 -5.72 -11.78
C ARG A 103 -23.36 -6.58 -11.61
N ALA A 104 -23.33 -7.54 -10.69
CA ALA A 104 -24.49 -8.37 -10.36
C ALA A 104 -24.40 -8.92 -8.93
N GLY A 105 -25.57 -9.19 -8.33
CA GLY A 105 -25.68 -9.77 -6.99
C GLY A 105 -25.46 -8.78 -5.85
N GLN A 106 -25.34 -9.31 -4.63
CA GLN A 106 -25.07 -8.55 -3.41
C GLN A 106 -23.88 -9.19 -2.67
N PRO A 107 -22.65 -9.08 -3.24
CA PRO A 107 -21.48 -9.72 -2.66
C PRO A 107 -21.17 -9.14 -1.28
N ILE A 108 -21.09 -10.02 -0.28
CA ILE A 108 -20.60 -9.70 1.06
C ILE A 108 -19.16 -10.15 1.10
N ALA A 109 -18.24 -9.20 1.29
CA ALA A 109 -16.81 -9.46 1.37
C ALA A 109 -16.27 -9.15 2.76
N ARG A 110 -15.33 -9.98 3.23
CA ARG A 110 -14.66 -9.80 4.53
C ARG A 110 -13.17 -10.01 4.40
N CYS A 111 -12.39 -9.44 5.31
CA CYS A 111 -10.94 -9.47 5.27
C CYS A 111 -10.33 -9.49 6.68
N ALA A 112 -9.19 -10.13 6.83
CA ALA A 112 -8.33 -10.03 8.01
C ALA A 112 -6.87 -9.94 7.57
N GLU A 113 -6.17 -8.91 8.05
CA GLU A 113 -4.72 -8.79 7.89
C GLU A 113 -4.02 -9.85 8.76
N LEU A 114 -3.13 -10.62 8.15
CA LEU A 114 -2.36 -11.67 8.81
C LEU A 114 -0.96 -11.19 9.18
N SER A 115 -0.31 -10.40 8.33
CA SER A 115 1.00 -9.83 8.63
C SER A 115 1.30 -8.61 7.76
N ARG A 116 2.25 -7.79 8.19
CA ARG A 116 2.73 -6.62 7.46
C ARG A 116 4.23 -6.48 7.60
N ALA A 117 4.88 -6.17 6.49
CA ALA A 117 6.31 -5.86 6.47
C ALA A 117 6.58 -4.54 7.22
N GLY A 118 7.75 -4.43 7.86
CA GLY A 118 8.11 -3.24 8.65
C GLY A 118 8.19 -1.94 7.86
N ASP A 119 8.45 -2.03 6.55
CA ASP A 119 8.42 -0.88 5.64
C ASP A 119 7.00 -0.54 5.13
N GLY A 120 6.00 -1.34 5.50
CA GLY A 120 4.62 -1.21 5.09
C GLY A 120 4.36 -1.55 3.62
N GLN A 121 5.37 -1.95 2.85
CA GLN A 121 5.28 -2.16 1.40
C GLN A 121 4.73 -3.53 1.02
N ALA A 122 4.60 -4.45 1.98
CA ALA A 122 3.97 -5.74 1.78
C ALA A 122 3.07 -6.11 2.96
N MET A 123 2.00 -6.83 2.67
CA MET A 123 1.12 -7.42 3.68
C MET A 123 0.53 -8.72 3.18
N SER A 124 0.18 -9.60 4.11
CA SER A 124 -0.64 -10.78 3.83
C SER A 124 -1.99 -10.65 4.52
N ALA A 125 -3.04 -11.15 3.88
CA ALA A 125 -4.40 -11.11 4.40
C ALA A 125 -5.18 -12.34 3.93
N VAL A 126 -6.14 -12.78 4.73
CA VAL A 126 -7.20 -13.69 4.25
C VAL A 126 -8.42 -12.87 3.88
N TRP A 127 -9.00 -13.20 2.73
CA TRP A 127 -10.19 -12.54 2.21
C TRP A 127 -11.21 -13.57 1.75
N ASP A 128 -12.49 -13.28 1.95
CA ASP A 128 -13.57 -14.09 1.42
C ASP A 128 -14.71 -13.26 0.83
N CYS A 129 -15.53 -13.90 0.00
CA CYS A 129 -16.68 -13.27 -0.61
C CYS A 129 -17.76 -14.27 -1.00
N THR A 130 -19.02 -13.88 -0.78
CA THR A 130 -20.21 -14.59 -1.26
C THR A 130 -20.45 -14.34 -2.76
N ALA A 131 -21.47 -15.01 -3.31
CA ALA A 131 -21.85 -14.88 -4.70
C ALA A 131 -22.06 -13.43 -5.17
N GLY A 132 -21.55 -13.13 -6.37
CA GLY A 132 -21.65 -11.83 -7.00
C GLY A 132 -20.69 -11.65 -8.18
N GLU A 133 -20.87 -10.58 -8.93
CA GLU A 133 -20.00 -10.19 -10.03
C GLU A 133 -19.56 -8.74 -9.85
N PHE A 134 -18.27 -8.46 -9.98
CA PHE A 134 -17.72 -7.13 -9.79
C PHE A 134 -16.39 -6.93 -10.52
N ASP A 135 -16.09 -5.67 -10.87
CA ASP A 135 -14.81 -5.27 -11.46
C ASP A 135 -13.82 -4.89 -10.36
N TRP A 136 -12.78 -5.71 -10.16
CA TRP A 136 -11.78 -5.48 -9.13
C TRP A 136 -10.56 -4.77 -9.69
N THR A 137 -10.24 -3.58 -9.16
CA THR A 137 -9.03 -2.82 -9.53
C THR A 137 -7.93 -3.00 -8.50
N PHE A 138 -6.75 -3.43 -8.95
CA PHE A 138 -5.60 -3.72 -8.09
C PHE A 138 -4.70 -2.48 -7.95
N GLY A 139 -4.57 -1.95 -6.72
CA GLY A 139 -3.69 -0.80 -6.44
C GLY A 139 -2.21 -1.16 -6.42
N GLY A 140 -1.88 -2.34 -5.87
CA GLY A 140 -0.55 -2.94 -5.87
C GLY A 140 -0.56 -4.29 -6.58
N ASP A 141 0.58 -4.97 -6.59
CA ASP A 141 0.65 -6.36 -7.06
C ASP A 141 0.02 -7.26 -5.98
N GLU A 142 -0.93 -8.11 -6.36
CA GLU A 142 -1.62 -9.03 -5.45
C GLU A 142 -1.43 -10.46 -5.95
N THR A 143 -0.72 -11.29 -5.17
CA THR A 143 -0.67 -12.73 -5.39
C THR A 143 -1.73 -13.39 -4.53
N VAL A 144 -2.58 -14.21 -5.14
CA VAL A 144 -3.64 -14.93 -4.44
C VAL A 144 -3.35 -16.43 -4.45
N HIS A 145 -3.74 -17.11 -3.38
CA HIS A 145 -3.85 -18.56 -3.31
C HIS A 145 -5.26 -18.92 -2.88
N ILE A 146 -6.01 -19.66 -3.70
CA ILE A 146 -7.40 -20.02 -3.38
C ILE A 146 -7.40 -21.14 -2.35
N LEU A 147 -8.15 -20.94 -1.28
CA LEU A 147 -8.27 -21.86 -0.15
C LEU A 147 -9.58 -22.65 -0.20
N GLU A 148 -10.66 -22.02 -0.67
CA GLU A 148 -12.01 -22.59 -0.67
C GLU A 148 -12.84 -21.95 -1.79
N GLY A 149 -13.81 -22.71 -2.30
CA GLY A 149 -14.75 -22.23 -3.30
C GLY A 149 -14.11 -22.01 -4.67
N GLU A 150 -14.68 -21.11 -5.47
CA GLU A 150 -14.14 -20.80 -6.79
C GLU A 150 -14.50 -19.38 -7.26
N VAL A 151 -13.69 -18.85 -8.16
CA VAL A 151 -13.95 -17.59 -8.85
C VAL A 151 -13.59 -17.70 -10.33
N VAL A 152 -14.43 -17.15 -11.19
CA VAL A 152 -14.13 -16.95 -12.61
C VAL A 152 -13.60 -15.54 -12.78
N VAL A 153 -12.41 -15.43 -13.39
CA VAL A 153 -11.76 -14.16 -13.67
C VAL A 153 -11.64 -13.97 -15.17
N GLU A 154 -12.12 -12.83 -15.66
CA GLU A 154 -11.93 -12.44 -17.06
C GLU A 154 -10.47 -12.04 -17.29
N THR A 155 -9.85 -12.65 -18.29
CA THR A 155 -8.48 -12.34 -18.72
C THR A 155 -8.46 -12.04 -20.22
N GLU A 156 -7.38 -11.44 -20.73
CA GLU A 156 -7.22 -11.21 -22.18
C GLU A 156 -7.27 -12.51 -23.00
N ALA A 157 -6.85 -13.64 -22.41
CA ALA A 157 -6.89 -14.95 -23.03
C ALA A 157 -8.25 -15.67 -22.85
N GLY A 158 -9.26 -14.96 -22.33
CA GLY A 158 -10.59 -15.47 -21.98
C GLY A 158 -10.76 -15.78 -20.48
N PRO A 159 -11.97 -16.22 -20.08
CA PRO A 159 -12.27 -16.52 -18.68
C PRO A 159 -11.41 -17.65 -18.14
N ARG A 160 -10.91 -17.48 -16.91
CA ARG A 160 -10.17 -18.51 -16.16
C ARG A 160 -10.83 -18.74 -14.82
N THR A 161 -11.11 -20.00 -14.48
CA THR A 161 -11.62 -20.36 -13.16
C THR A 161 -10.47 -20.70 -12.23
N LEU A 162 -10.42 -20.05 -11.07
CA LEU A 162 -9.50 -20.35 -9.99
C LEU A 162 -10.23 -21.16 -8.90
N ARG A 163 -9.60 -22.23 -8.43
CA ARG A 163 -10.10 -23.24 -7.48
C ARG A 163 -9.06 -23.52 -6.38
N PRO A 164 -9.43 -24.23 -5.29
CA PRO A 164 -8.52 -24.45 -4.18
C PRO A 164 -7.21 -25.08 -4.64
N GLY A 165 -6.09 -24.50 -4.22
CA GLY A 165 -4.74 -24.87 -4.68
C GLY A 165 -4.17 -23.95 -5.76
N ASP A 166 -5.01 -23.24 -6.53
CA ASP A 166 -4.54 -22.33 -7.57
C ASP A 166 -3.85 -21.09 -7.01
N VAL A 167 -2.83 -20.62 -7.72
CA VAL A 167 -2.11 -19.38 -7.44
C VAL A 167 -2.16 -18.47 -8.65
N ALA A 168 -2.53 -17.20 -8.44
CA ALA A 168 -2.57 -16.19 -9.50
C ALA A 168 -1.93 -14.87 -9.05
N LEU A 169 -1.34 -14.15 -9.99
CA LEU A 169 -0.78 -12.82 -9.78
C LEU A 169 -1.60 -11.79 -10.56
N PHE A 170 -2.13 -10.81 -9.85
CA PHE A 170 -2.76 -9.62 -10.40
C PHE A 170 -1.81 -8.44 -10.29
N ARG A 171 -1.59 -7.75 -11.41
CA ARG A 171 -0.59 -6.69 -11.50
C ARG A 171 -1.16 -5.36 -11.00
N ALA A 172 -0.30 -4.56 -10.36
CA ALA A 172 -0.63 -3.20 -9.98
C ALA A 172 -1.17 -2.40 -11.18
N GLY A 173 -2.30 -1.73 -10.99
CA GLY A 173 -3.00 -0.95 -12.01
C GLY A 173 -3.90 -1.75 -12.95
N SER A 174 -3.99 -3.08 -12.82
CA SER A 174 -4.92 -3.89 -13.60
C SER A 174 -6.34 -3.85 -13.02
N THR A 175 -7.33 -4.08 -13.88
CA THR A 175 -8.71 -4.31 -13.48
C THR A 175 -9.16 -5.63 -14.09
N CYS A 176 -9.71 -6.53 -13.27
CA CYS A 176 -10.25 -7.80 -13.73
C CYS A 176 -11.69 -7.95 -13.26
N ARG A 177 -12.55 -8.51 -14.11
CA ARG A 177 -13.90 -8.89 -13.71
C ARG A 177 -13.86 -10.21 -12.97
N TRP A 178 -14.41 -10.21 -11.77
CA TRP A 178 -14.55 -11.38 -10.91
C TRP A 178 -16.01 -11.79 -10.89
N ARG A 179 -16.28 -13.06 -11.14
CA ARG A 179 -17.58 -13.69 -10.95
C ARG A 179 -17.42 -14.83 -9.95
N VAL A 180 -18.02 -14.65 -8.78
CA VAL A 180 -18.06 -15.64 -7.70
C VAL A 180 -19.40 -16.37 -7.80
N PRO A 181 -19.44 -17.66 -8.18
CA PRO A 181 -20.72 -18.37 -8.36
C PRO A 181 -21.45 -18.62 -7.03
N VAL A 182 -20.71 -18.98 -5.98
CA VAL A 182 -21.26 -19.32 -4.65
C VAL A 182 -20.45 -18.65 -3.55
N TYR A 183 -19.17 -18.99 -3.46
CA TYR A 183 -18.27 -18.50 -2.43
C TYR A 183 -16.83 -18.64 -2.91
N VAL A 184 -15.94 -17.80 -2.40
CA VAL A 184 -14.50 -17.92 -2.57
C VAL A 184 -13.79 -17.44 -1.31
N LYS A 185 -12.73 -18.15 -0.90
CA LYS A 185 -11.80 -17.75 0.14
C LYS A 185 -10.38 -17.82 -0.39
N LYS A 186 -9.57 -16.79 -0.14
CA LYS A 186 -8.18 -16.72 -0.62
C LYS A 186 -7.24 -16.18 0.46
N LEU A 187 -6.01 -16.65 0.42
CA LEU A 187 -4.86 -15.93 0.96
C LEU A 187 -4.40 -14.92 -0.10
N ALA A 188 -4.20 -13.67 0.30
CA ALA A 188 -3.65 -12.62 -0.54
C ALA A 188 -2.31 -12.15 0.03
N PHE A 189 -1.30 -12.05 -0.83
CA PHE A 189 -0.05 -11.35 -0.57
C PHE A 189 0.00 -10.11 -1.45
N CYS A 190 -0.16 -8.94 -0.84
CA CYS A 190 -0.17 -7.66 -1.52
C CYS A 190 1.19 -6.99 -1.35
N ARG A 191 1.78 -6.51 -2.45
CA ARG A 191 2.95 -5.64 -2.42
C ARG A 191 2.74 -4.37 -3.21
N GLU A 192 3.18 -3.26 -2.64
CA GLU A 192 3.28 -1.99 -3.34
C GLU A 192 4.53 -2.01 -4.22
N PRO A 193 4.41 -1.79 -5.55
CA PRO A 193 5.58 -1.63 -6.39
C PRO A 193 6.43 -0.44 -5.93
N LEU A 194 7.75 -0.57 -6.04
CA LEU A 194 8.65 0.52 -5.69
C LEU A 194 8.36 1.76 -6.54
N PRO A 195 8.45 2.97 -5.94
CA PRO A 195 8.36 4.20 -6.71
C PRO A 195 9.36 4.20 -7.87
N LYS A 196 8.94 4.68 -9.04
CA LYS A 196 9.78 4.70 -10.25
C LYS A 196 11.14 5.36 -10.00
N ALA A 197 11.18 6.43 -9.21
CA ALA A 197 12.42 7.12 -8.83
C ALA A 197 13.39 6.21 -8.06
N ALA A 198 12.89 5.43 -7.09
CA ALA A 198 13.71 4.47 -6.35
C ALA A 198 14.24 3.37 -7.28
N LEU A 199 13.41 2.86 -8.20
CA LEU A 199 13.86 1.89 -9.21
C LEU A 199 14.97 2.45 -10.11
N LEU A 200 14.86 3.72 -10.53
CA LEU A 200 15.90 4.39 -11.32
C LEU A 200 17.20 4.55 -10.53
N ALA A 201 17.13 4.96 -9.26
CA ALA A 201 18.30 5.07 -8.40
C ALA A 201 18.99 3.71 -8.21
N ILE A 202 18.22 2.64 -7.94
CA ILE A 202 18.74 1.28 -7.82
C ILE A 202 19.43 0.85 -9.12
N LYS A 203 18.84 1.14 -10.29
CA LYS A 203 19.46 0.84 -11.60
C LYS A 203 20.78 1.60 -11.79
N ALA A 204 20.83 2.88 -11.43
CA ALA A 204 22.04 3.69 -11.52
C ALA A 204 23.16 3.14 -10.62
N VAL A 205 22.86 2.84 -9.36
CA VAL A 205 23.82 2.25 -8.40
C VAL A 205 24.33 0.90 -8.90
N ARG A 206 23.45 0.04 -9.42
CA ARG A 206 23.85 -1.26 -10.00
C ARG A 206 24.77 -1.08 -11.20
N LYS A 207 24.49 -0.11 -12.09
CA LYS A 207 25.36 0.20 -13.24
C LYS A 207 26.74 0.69 -12.79
N ALA A 208 26.80 1.62 -11.83
CA ALA A 208 28.05 2.13 -11.29
C ALA A 208 28.89 1.03 -10.64
N LYS A 209 28.28 0.18 -9.80
CA LYS A 209 28.96 -0.98 -9.19
C LYS A 209 29.53 -1.95 -10.24
N ARG A 210 28.80 -2.18 -11.35
CA ARG A 210 29.29 -3.01 -12.45
C ARG A 210 30.50 -2.39 -13.14
N MET A 211 30.51 -1.08 -13.36
CA MET A 211 31.66 -0.38 -13.96
C MET A 211 32.90 -0.42 -13.04
N LEU A 212 32.71 -0.22 -11.74
CA LEU A 212 33.82 -0.30 -10.76
C LEU A 212 34.39 -1.71 -10.62
N ARG A 213 33.57 -2.76 -10.76
CA ARG A 213 34.02 -4.17 -10.76
C ARG A 213 34.72 -4.57 -12.06
N GLY A 214 34.34 -4.01 -13.20
CA GLY A 214 34.97 -4.26 -14.50
C GLY A 214 36.36 -3.62 -14.68
N GLY A 215 36.80 -2.77 -13.75
CA GLY A 215 38.10 -2.08 -13.81
C GLY A 215 39.27 -2.77 -13.09
N ARG A 216 39.07 -3.96 -12.48
CA ARG A 216 40.15 -4.75 -11.83
C ARG A 216 40.45 -6.03 -12.60
N GLY A 217 40.77 -5.89 -13.88
CA GLY A 217 41.06 -7.01 -14.78
C GLY A 217 42.09 -6.66 -15.84
N SER A 218 43.20 -6.04 -15.45
CA SER A 218 44.42 -6.01 -16.27
C SER A 218 45.64 -6.02 -15.35
N GLN A 219 46.16 -7.20 -15.05
CA GLN A 219 47.59 -7.35 -14.77
C GLN A 219 48.31 -7.75 -16.07
N PRO A 220 49.54 -7.26 -16.27
CA PRO A 220 50.20 -7.24 -17.56
C PRO A 220 50.65 -8.63 -18.01
N ALA A 221 50.79 -8.79 -19.32
CA ALA A 221 51.34 -9.97 -19.95
C ALA A 221 52.70 -10.33 -19.32
N GLY A 222 52.74 -11.44 -18.58
CA GLY A 222 53.99 -12.09 -18.21
C GLY A 222 54.71 -12.52 -19.48
N ALA A 223 55.85 -11.89 -19.74
CA ALA A 223 56.78 -12.32 -20.76
C ALA A 223 57.28 -13.73 -20.42
N LEU A 224 56.87 -14.71 -21.23
CA LEU A 224 57.47 -16.03 -21.28
C LEU A 224 58.88 -15.91 -21.89
N ALA A 225 59.91 -15.92 -21.05
CA ALA A 225 61.26 -16.28 -21.46
C ALA A 225 61.39 -17.80 -21.30
N GLY A 226 61.57 -18.48 -22.43
CA GLY A 226 61.59 -19.94 -22.52
C GLY A 226 62.81 -20.58 -21.85
N ALA A 227 62.59 -21.77 -21.30
CA ALA A 227 63.64 -22.75 -21.09
C ALA A 227 63.36 -23.92 -22.04
N ALA A 228 64.17 -23.99 -23.10
CA ALA A 228 64.27 -25.15 -23.96
C ALA A 228 65.22 -26.18 -23.31
N ALA A 229 64.89 -27.44 -23.58
CA ALA A 229 65.62 -28.68 -23.29
C ALA A 229 67.15 -28.58 -23.20
N THR A 230 67.75 -29.31 -22.26
CA THR A 230 68.47 -30.58 -22.52
C THR A 230 68.62 -31.34 -21.21
#